data_AF-A0A7R9C0D0-F1
#
_entry.id   AF-A0A7R9C0D0-F1
#
_cell.length_a   1.000
_cell.length_b   1.000
_cell.length_c   1.000
_cell.angle_alpha   90.00
_cell.angle_beta   90.00
_cell.angle_gamma   90.00
#
_symmetry.space_group_name_H-M   'P 1'
#
loop_
_entity.id
_entity.type
_entity.pdbx_description
1 polymer ?
#
loop_
_entity_poly.entity_id
_entity_poly.type
_entity_poly.pdbx_seq_one_letter_code
_entity_poly.pdbx_strand_id
1 'polypeptide(L)'
;MIQIQEEFDETMLPGKLPDGINKAHVMLVTLLENREGKTVEMVLACPGDSERARWTEAVTPRRSSDPNEVIYEEWDCPQVQAIHPYTAQQPDELSLETSDVVNVFKKTADGWYQGERIRDGERGWFPGNFCEEIASAHVRARNLRQRYRLLVLSGSYLEEKRRVSVGKAAMFYVPLAADAAVATTTTTTTAATAVGNNNNNNNNKRRERKSASSVFAPAM
;
A
#
# COMPACT_ATOMS: atom_id res chain seq x y z
N MET A 1 5.49 12.59 7.52
CA MET A 1 6.50 12.90 6.49
C MET A 1 7.87 12.92 7.16
N ILE A 2 8.91 12.39 6.51
CA ILE A 2 10.28 12.31 7.05
C ILE A 2 11.23 13.03 6.09
N GLN A 3 12.16 13.81 6.62
CA GLN A 3 13.25 14.44 5.87
C GLN A 3 14.59 13.94 6.42
N ILE A 4 15.53 13.61 5.53
CA ILE A 4 16.90 13.21 5.89
C ILE A 4 17.88 14.31 5.49
N GLN A 5 18.88 14.54 6.33
CA GLN A 5 20.07 15.33 6.02
C GLN A 5 21.30 14.41 5.99
N GLU A 6 22.01 14.40 4.86
CA GLU A 6 23.22 13.58 4.64
C GLU A 6 24.50 14.29 5.09
N GLU A 7 24.53 15.62 5.02
CA GLU A 7 25.59 16.45 5.60
C GLU A 7 25.12 16.96 6.96
N PHE A 8 25.79 16.52 8.03
CA PHE A 8 25.54 16.99 9.39
C PHE A 8 26.81 17.64 9.96
N ASP A 9 26.65 18.79 10.60
CA ASP A 9 27.70 19.37 11.44
C ASP A 9 27.66 18.70 12.81
N GLU A 10 28.82 18.32 13.38
CA GLU A 10 28.92 17.66 14.69
C GLU A 10 28.31 18.50 15.81
N THR A 11 28.19 19.82 15.61
CA THR A 11 27.52 20.76 16.51
C THR A 11 26.01 20.53 16.64
N MET A 12 25.39 19.84 15.68
CA MET A 12 23.94 19.58 15.66
C MET A 12 23.54 18.27 16.37
N LEU A 13 24.49 17.51 16.89
CA LEU A 13 24.17 16.30 17.64
C LEU A 13 23.70 16.69 19.06
N PRO A 14 22.58 16.12 19.56
CA PRO A 14 22.05 16.43 20.90
C PRO A 14 22.94 15.89 22.04
N GLY A 15 24.09 15.30 21.73
CA GLY A 15 25.05 14.78 22.69
C GLY A 15 26.18 13.98 22.05
N LYS A 16 27.08 13.44 22.88
CA LYS A 16 28.17 12.58 22.41
C LYS A 16 27.59 11.24 21.93
N LEU A 17 27.96 10.83 20.72
CA LEU A 17 27.57 9.55 20.14
C LEU A 17 28.08 8.38 21.01
N PRO A 18 27.29 7.30 21.20
CA PRO A 18 27.75 6.10 21.89
C PRO A 18 29.04 5.52 21.31
N ASP A 19 29.90 4.98 22.20
CA ASP A 19 31.17 4.39 21.80
C ASP A 19 30.95 3.18 20.86
N GLY A 20 31.72 3.12 19.77
CA GLY A 20 31.63 2.05 18.76
C GLY A 20 30.74 2.37 17.56
N ILE A 21 30.03 3.50 17.54
CA ILE A 21 29.29 3.94 16.35
C ILE A 21 30.24 4.65 15.39
N ASN A 22 30.29 4.18 14.14
CA ASN A 22 31.02 4.86 13.09
C ASN A 22 30.24 6.12 12.68
N LYS A 23 30.84 7.29 12.91
CA LYS A 23 30.27 8.61 12.57
C LYS A 23 29.90 8.73 11.08
N ALA A 24 30.61 8.04 10.20
CA ALA A 24 30.30 8.05 8.77
C ALA A 24 28.95 7.40 8.43
N HIS A 25 28.40 6.56 9.31
CA HIS A 25 27.14 5.84 9.08
C HIS A 25 25.96 6.43 9.86
N VAL A 26 26.08 7.70 10.27
CA VAL A 26 25.04 8.40 11.02
C VAL A 26 24.24 9.31 10.07
N MET A 27 22.94 9.40 10.30
CA MET A 27 22.03 10.30 9.59
C MET A 27 21.17 11.07 10.58
N LEU A 28 20.90 12.33 10.27
CA LEU A 28 19.89 13.12 10.98
C LEU A 28 18.55 12.97 10.25
N VAL A 29 17.52 12.60 10.99
CA VAL A 29 16.19 12.32 10.48
C VAL A 29 15.19 13.21 11.19
N THR A 30 14.54 14.07 10.41
CA THR A 30 13.48 14.96 10.88
C THR A 30 12.14 14.33 10.56
N LEU A 31 11.41 13.92 11.59
CA LEU A 31 10.01 13.54 11.48
C LEU A 31 9.17 14.81 11.58
N LEU A 32 8.59 15.27 10.47
CA LEU A 32 7.89 16.55 10.41
C LEU A 32 6.62 16.59 11.27
N GLU A 33 5.94 15.45 11.39
CA GLU A 33 4.75 15.31 12.20
C GLU A 33 4.69 13.91 12.82
N ASN A 34 4.79 13.84 14.14
CA ASN A 34 4.59 12.60 14.90
C ASN A 34 3.12 12.42 15.30
N ARG A 35 2.80 11.35 16.05
CA ARG A 35 1.42 11.09 16.53
C ARG A 35 0.80 12.19 17.40
N GLU A 36 1.62 13.10 17.92
CA GLU A 36 1.23 14.26 18.73
C GLU A 36 1.21 15.56 17.91
N GLY A 37 1.43 15.50 16.59
CA GLY A 37 1.49 16.67 15.72
C GLY A 37 2.79 17.48 15.81
N LYS A 38 3.85 16.92 16.41
CA LYS A 38 5.13 17.62 16.62
C LYS A 38 6.20 17.21 15.62
N THR A 39 7.05 18.15 15.26
CA THR A 39 8.31 17.89 14.56
C THR A 39 9.35 17.36 15.54
N VAL A 40 10.03 16.28 15.19
CA VAL A 40 11.06 15.63 16.02
C VAL A 40 12.28 15.33 15.17
N GLU A 41 13.45 15.76 15.64
CA GLU A 41 14.73 15.36 15.06
C GLU A 41 15.30 14.15 15.79
N MET A 42 15.85 13.20 15.03
CA MET A 42 16.39 11.94 15.54
C MET A 42 17.68 11.61 14.84
N VAL A 43 18.65 11.11 15.60
CA VAL A 43 19.90 10.59 15.05
C VAL A 43 19.76 9.09 14.83
N LEU A 44 19.94 8.64 13.59
CA LEU A 44 19.95 7.23 13.19
C LEU A 44 21.37 6.78 12.92
N ALA A 45 21.85 5.81 13.70
CA ALA A 45 23.13 5.18 13.50
C ALA A 45 22.96 3.85 12.76
N CYS A 46 23.53 3.75 11.56
CA CYS A 46 23.50 2.54 10.77
C CYS A 46 24.75 1.67 11.05
N PRO A 47 24.59 0.34 11.22
CA PRO A 47 25.69 -0.60 11.34
C PRO A 47 26.73 -0.56 10.20
N GLY A 48 26.34 -0.12 9.01
CA GLY A 48 27.21 -0.05 7.84
C GLY A 48 26.68 0.89 6.77
N ASP A 49 27.55 1.25 5.82
CA ASP A 49 27.23 2.14 4.69
C ASP A 49 26.06 1.61 3.85
N SER A 50 25.99 0.29 3.61
CA SER A 50 24.89 -0.29 2.85
C SER A 50 23.53 -0.17 3.56
N GLU A 51 23.49 -0.16 4.89
CA GLU A 51 22.24 0.04 5.62
C GLU A 51 21.85 1.51 5.62
N ARG A 52 22.82 2.42 5.80
CA ARG A 52 22.64 3.86 5.61
C ARG A 52 22.03 4.15 4.24
N ALA A 53 22.68 3.68 3.17
CA ALA A 53 22.24 3.90 1.80
C ALA A 53 20.81 3.37 1.55
N ARG A 54 20.48 2.16 2.04
CA ARG A 54 19.12 1.61 1.91
C ARG A 54 18.08 2.43 2.64
N TRP A 55 18.38 2.91 3.84
CA TRP A 55 17.46 3.77 4.61
C TRP A 55 17.27 5.11 3.92
N THR A 56 18.35 5.75 3.48
CA THR A 56 18.32 6.98 2.70
C THR A 56 17.45 6.83 1.47
N GLU A 57 17.71 5.81 0.64
CA GLU A 57 16.94 5.54 -0.57
C GLU A 57 15.45 5.29 -0.26
N ALA A 58 15.15 4.55 0.81
CA ALA A 58 13.77 4.21 1.17
C ALA A 58 12.92 5.39 1.62
N VAL A 59 13.53 6.45 2.17
CA VAL A 59 12.78 7.62 2.68
C VAL A 59 13.04 8.89 1.90
N THR A 60 13.98 8.88 0.94
CA THR A 60 14.19 9.99 0.03
C THR A 60 13.07 9.96 -1.01
N PRO A 61 12.28 11.03 -1.15
CA PRO A 61 11.26 11.11 -2.19
C PRO A 61 11.88 10.85 -3.56
N ARG A 62 11.19 10.09 -4.41
CA ARG A 62 11.70 9.83 -5.76
C ARG A 62 11.77 11.14 -6.53
N ARG A 63 12.97 11.53 -6.97
CA ARG A 63 13.18 12.70 -7.84
C ARG A 63 13.49 12.24 -9.24
N SER A 64 12.97 12.96 -10.25
CA SER A 64 13.39 12.74 -11.63
C SER A 64 14.80 13.24 -11.86
N SER A 65 15.50 12.65 -12.84
CA SER A 65 16.75 13.20 -13.37
C SER A 65 16.54 14.48 -14.18
N ASP A 66 15.31 14.73 -14.66
CA ASP A 66 14.93 15.97 -15.34
C ASP A 66 14.50 17.03 -14.30
N PRO A 67 15.21 18.18 -14.19
CA PRO A 67 14.85 19.26 -13.27
C PRO A 67 13.46 19.86 -13.46
N ASN A 68 12.87 19.71 -14.66
CA ASN A 68 11.55 20.25 -14.99
C ASN A 68 10.41 19.25 -14.76
N GLU A 69 10.74 18.04 -14.31
CA GLU A 69 9.77 17.02 -13.97
C GLU A 69 9.57 16.98 -12.45
N VAL A 70 8.30 16.99 -12.02
CA VAL A 70 7.94 16.86 -10.61
C VAL A 70 7.23 15.53 -10.39
N ILE A 71 7.80 14.70 -9.53
CA ILE A 71 7.22 13.45 -9.06
C ILE A 71 6.69 13.68 -7.64
N TYR A 72 5.44 13.29 -7.41
CA TYR A 72 4.76 13.37 -6.13
C TYR A 72 4.56 11.98 -5.56
N GLU A 73 4.69 11.87 -4.24
CA GLU A 73 4.28 10.66 -3.53
C GLU A 73 2.76 10.54 -3.51
N GLU A 74 2.23 9.32 -3.45
CA GLU A 74 0.77 9.09 -3.48
C GLU A 74 0.03 9.82 -2.34
N TRP A 75 0.69 10.03 -1.20
CA TRP A 75 0.11 10.69 -0.02
C TRP A 75 0.20 12.22 -0.03
N ASP A 76 1.00 12.83 -0.93
CA ASP A 76 1.18 14.28 -1.07
C ASP A 76 0.93 14.77 -2.50
N CYS A 77 0.24 13.97 -3.31
CA CYS A 77 -0.04 14.32 -4.68
C CYS A 77 -1.10 15.43 -4.77
N PRO A 78 -0.95 16.41 -5.69
CA PRO A 78 -1.99 17.37 -5.97
C PRO A 78 -3.20 16.68 -6.60
N GLN A 79 -4.38 17.29 -6.40
CA GLN A 79 -5.60 16.87 -7.07
C GLN A 79 -5.96 17.88 -8.15
N VAL A 80 -6.40 17.40 -9.29
CA VAL A 80 -6.92 18.22 -10.38
C VAL A 80 -8.34 17.81 -10.74
N GLN A 81 -9.13 18.75 -11.22
CA GLN A 81 -10.45 18.51 -11.79
C GLN A 81 -10.40 18.75 -13.30
N ALA A 82 -10.90 17.80 -14.09
CA ALA A 82 -11.04 17.98 -15.53
C ALA A 82 -12.10 19.05 -15.83
N ILE A 83 -11.71 20.09 -16.56
CA ILE A 83 -12.62 21.14 -17.04
C ILE A 83 -13.06 20.90 -18.49
N HIS A 84 -12.31 20.08 -19.22
CA HIS A 84 -12.62 19.64 -20.58
C HIS A 84 -12.55 18.12 -20.68
N PRO A 85 -13.39 17.49 -21.52
CA PRO A 85 -13.26 16.06 -21.78
C PRO A 85 -12.01 15.78 -22.63
N TYR A 86 -11.41 14.62 -22.41
CA TYR A 86 -10.25 14.15 -23.16
C TYR A 86 -10.42 12.66 -23.48
N THR A 87 -10.19 12.28 -24.74
CA THR A 87 -10.23 10.87 -25.15
C THR A 87 -8.81 10.38 -25.35
N ALA A 88 -8.45 9.30 -24.66
CA ALA A 88 -7.15 8.66 -24.80
C ALA A 88 -6.91 8.23 -26.27
N GLN A 89 -5.76 8.61 -26.78
CA GLN A 89 -5.25 8.29 -28.11
C GLN A 89 -4.26 7.13 -28.06
N GLN A 90 -3.58 6.95 -26.92
CA GLN A 90 -2.63 5.85 -26.68
C GLN A 90 -3.06 4.96 -25.50
N PRO A 91 -2.57 3.72 -25.41
CA PRO A 91 -2.96 2.77 -24.35
C PRO A 91 -2.54 3.17 -22.94
N ASP A 92 -1.54 4.04 -22.81
CA ASP A 92 -1.04 4.57 -21.54
C ASP A 92 -1.73 5.88 -21.13
N GLU A 93 -2.59 6.43 -21.99
CA GLU A 93 -3.35 7.65 -21.73
C GLU A 93 -4.66 7.37 -20.97
N LEU A 94 -5.03 8.32 -20.12
CA LEU A 94 -6.23 8.32 -19.31
C LEU A 94 -7.28 9.22 -19.97
N SER A 95 -8.40 8.62 -20.40
CA SER A 95 -9.55 9.40 -20.85
C SER A 95 -10.16 10.15 -19.68
N LEU A 96 -10.65 11.38 -19.88
CA LEU A 96 -11.27 12.23 -18.86
C LEU A 96 -12.65 12.71 -19.31
N GLU A 97 -13.57 12.78 -18.36
CA GLU A 97 -14.82 13.50 -18.50
C GLU A 97 -14.81 14.78 -17.66
N THR A 98 -15.61 15.77 -18.05
CA THR A 98 -15.75 17.01 -17.26
C THR A 98 -16.16 16.68 -15.83
N SER A 99 -15.46 17.28 -14.86
CA SER A 99 -15.57 17.06 -13.41
C SER A 99 -14.93 15.78 -12.87
N ASP A 100 -14.24 14.99 -13.70
CA ASP A 100 -13.37 13.94 -13.17
C ASP A 100 -12.30 14.53 -12.25
N VAL A 101 -12.11 13.90 -11.09
CA VAL A 101 -11.04 14.25 -10.16
C VAL A 101 -9.92 13.23 -10.28
N VAL A 102 -8.69 13.73 -10.43
CA VAL A 102 -7.49 12.92 -10.65
C VAL A 102 -6.44 13.29 -9.61
N ASN A 103 -5.85 12.28 -8.97
CA ASN A 103 -4.64 12.42 -8.17
C ASN A 103 -3.43 12.43 -9.10
N VAL A 104 -2.57 13.45 -9.05
CA VAL A 104 -1.46 13.64 -10.00
C VAL A 104 -0.13 13.20 -9.38
N PHE A 105 0.45 12.12 -9.88
CA PHE A 105 1.71 11.57 -9.38
C PHE A 105 2.93 12.13 -10.09
N LYS A 106 2.78 12.62 -11.32
CA LYS A 106 3.89 13.19 -12.09
C LYS A 106 3.40 14.33 -12.98
N LYS A 107 4.18 15.41 -13.06
CA LYS A 107 4.02 16.50 -14.03
C LYS A 107 5.31 16.62 -14.85
N THR A 108 5.22 16.54 -16.16
CA THR A 108 6.35 16.68 -17.08
C THR A 108 6.45 18.10 -17.65
N ALA A 109 7.63 18.45 -18.17
CA ALA A 109 7.92 19.78 -18.70
C ALA A 109 7.09 20.16 -19.93
N ASP A 110 6.66 19.18 -20.70
CA ASP A 110 5.81 19.33 -21.90
C ASP A 110 4.31 19.41 -21.57
N GLY A 111 3.95 19.48 -20.27
CA GLY A 111 2.58 19.74 -19.82
C GLY A 111 1.72 18.49 -19.64
N TRP A 112 2.30 17.29 -19.71
CA TRP A 112 1.60 16.04 -19.44
C TRP A 112 1.62 15.68 -17.96
N TYR A 113 0.47 15.21 -17.48
CA TYR A 113 0.30 14.71 -16.14
C TYR A 113 0.09 13.20 -16.17
N GLN A 114 0.69 12.50 -15.22
CA GLN A 114 0.37 11.11 -14.93
C GLN A 114 -0.42 11.06 -13.62
N GLY A 115 -1.52 10.31 -13.58
CA GLY A 115 -2.33 10.25 -12.37
C GLY A 115 -3.28 9.06 -12.29
N GLU A 116 -4.08 9.04 -11.23
CA GLU A 116 -5.16 8.08 -10.98
C GLU A 116 -6.49 8.81 -10.89
N ARG A 117 -7.46 8.44 -11.74
CA ARG A 117 -8.82 8.94 -11.65
C ARG A 117 -9.54 8.34 -10.46
N ILE A 118 -10.19 9.18 -9.66
CA ILE A 118 -10.74 8.78 -8.37
C ILE A 118 -11.95 7.83 -8.49
N ARG A 119 -12.77 7.97 -9.53
CA ARG A 119 -14.07 7.29 -9.65
C ARG A 119 -13.95 5.78 -9.88
N ASP A 120 -12.95 5.36 -10.64
CA ASP A 120 -12.73 3.99 -11.09
C ASP A 120 -11.32 3.47 -10.75
N GLY A 121 -10.39 4.35 -10.39
CA GLY A 121 -9.00 4.00 -10.07
C GLY A 121 -8.13 3.79 -11.30
N GLU A 122 -8.59 4.18 -12.49
CA GLU A 122 -7.77 4.05 -13.70
C GLU A 122 -6.59 5.00 -13.67
N ARG A 123 -5.43 4.52 -14.14
CA ARG A 123 -4.18 5.27 -14.18
C ARG A 123 -3.73 5.49 -15.62
N GLY A 124 -3.15 6.66 -15.87
CA GLY A 124 -2.58 6.97 -17.18
C GLY A 124 -2.17 8.43 -17.32
N TRP A 125 -1.78 8.77 -18.54
CA TRP A 125 -1.31 10.09 -18.94
C TRP A 125 -2.44 10.95 -19.50
N PHE A 126 -2.42 12.25 -19.20
CA PHE A 126 -3.39 13.19 -19.73
C PHE A 126 -2.79 14.60 -19.81
N PRO A 127 -3.29 15.44 -20.73
CA PRO A 127 -2.77 16.80 -20.90
C PRO A 127 -3.26 17.70 -19.76
N GLY A 128 -2.32 18.37 -19.09
CA GLY A 128 -2.61 19.18 -17.90
C GLY A 128 -3.50 20.39 -18.17
N ASN A 129 -3.47 20.95 -19.39
CA ASN A 129 -4.32 22.08 -19.80
C ASN A 129 -5.81 21.75 -19.94
N PHE A 130 -6.20 20.47 -19.81
CA PHE A 130 -7.61 20.05 -19.74
C PHE A 130 -8.15 20.07 -18.31
N CYS A 131 -7.30 20.42 -17.33
CA CYS A 131 -7.60 20.33 -15.92
C CYS A 131 -7.28 21.63 -15.17
N GLU A 132 -7.89 21.78 -14.00
CA GLU A 132 -7.62 22.85 -13.04
C GLU A 132 -7.23 22.24 -11.68
N GLU A 133 -6.26 22.84 -11.00
CA GLU A 133 -5.78 22.33 -9.71
C GLU A 133 -6.75 22.63 -8.56
N ILE A 134 -7.05 21.62 -7.75
CA ILE A 134 -7.93 21.72 -6.58
C ILE A 134 -7.08 22.12 -5.36
N ALA A 135 -6.83 23.42 -5.21
CA ALA A 135 -6.04 23.95 -4.09
C ALA A 135 -6.78 23.86 -2.72
N SER A 136 -8.11 23.84 -2.72
CA SER A 136 -8.91 23.90 -1.48
C SER A 136 -8.81 22.60 -0.67
N ALA A 137 -8.18 22.68 0.50
CA ALA A 137 -8.11 21.56 1.45
C ALA A 137 -9.50 21.00 1.84
N HIS A 138 -10.51 21.86 1.95
CA HIS A 138 -11.88 21.45 2.21
C HIS A 138 -12.44 20.58 1.07
N VAL A 139 -12.21 20.97 -0.18
CA VAL A 139 -12.67 20.20 -1.36
C VAL A 139 -11.93 18.87 -1.45
N ARG A 140 -10.61 18.87 -1.27
CA ARG A 140 -9.80 17.63 -1.24
C ARG A 140 -10.30 16.65 -0.17
N ALA A 141 -10.58 17.14 1.05
CA ALA A 141 -11.15 16.33 2.13
C ALA A 141 -12.55 15.77 1.79
N ARG A 142 -13.39 16.55 1.09
CA ARG A 142 -14.71 16.09 0.62
C ARG A 142 -14.58 14.98 -0.42
N ASN A 143 -13.71 15.14 -1.41
CA ASN A 143 -13.45 14.15 -2.45
C ASN A 143 -12.97 12.82 -1.84
N LEU A 144 -12.06 12.90 -0.87
CA LEU A 144 -11.58 11.74 -0.13
C LEU A 144 -12.71 10.99 0.59
N ARG A 145 -13.58 11.71 1.31
CA ARG A 145 -14.76 11.11 1.97
C ARG A 145 -15.71 10.44 0.98
N GLN A 146 -15.92 11.04 -0.18
CA GLN A 146 -16.77 10.48 -1.23
C GLN A 146 -16.18 9.18 -1.79
N ARG A 147 -14.87 9.14 -2.07
CA ARG A 147 -14.17 7.92 -2.49
C ARG A 147 -14.31 6.81 -1.46
N TYR A 148 -14.04 7.08 -0.18
CA TYR A 148 -14.19 6.08 0.88
C TYR A 148 -15.62 5.53 0.96
N ARG A 149 -16.63 6.39 0.86
CA ARG A 149 -18.03 5.95 0.87
C ARG A 149 -18.32 4.98 -0.28
N LEU A 150 -17.84 5.28 -1.48
CA LEU A 150 -18.03 4.41 -2.65
C LEU A 150 -17.29 3.07 -2.48
N LEU A 151 -16.06 3.07 -1.95
CA LEU A 151 -15.28 1.85 -1.72
C LEU A 151 -15.93 0.92 -0.67
N VAL A 152 -16.46 1.49 0.41
CA VAL A 152 -17.18 0.71 1.42
C VAL A 152 -18.44 0.09 0.82
N LEU A 153 -19.19 0.88 0.03
CA LEU A 153 -20.39 0.39 -0.66
C LEU A 153 -20.05 -0.71 -1.67
N SER A 154 -19.03 -0.53 -2.51
CA SER A 154 -18.64 -1.52 -3.52
C SER A 154 -18.12 -2.82 -2.90
N GLY A 155 -17.36 -2.74 -1.80
CA GLY A 155 -16.92 -3.91 -1.03
C GLY A 155 -18.12 -4.70 -0.48
N SER A 156 -19.05 -4.01 0.18
CA SER A 156 -20.27 -4.66 0.70
C SER A 156 -21.13 -5.29 -0.40
N TYR A 157 -21.23 -4.63 -1.56
CA TYR A 157 -21.99 -5.12 -2.71
C TYR A 157 -21.38 -6.39 -3.33
N LEU A 158 -20.06 -6.44 -3.46
CA LEU A 158 -19.35 -7.62 -3.97
C LEU A 158 -19.45 -8.81 -3.00
N GLU A 159 -19.45 -8.55 -1.69
CA GLU A 159 -19.69 -9.58 -0.68
C GLU A 159 -21.13 -10.12 -0.72
N GLU A 160 -22.13 -9.24 -0.84
CA GLU A 160 -23.53 -9.62 -0.99
C GLU A 160 -23.75 -10.49 -2.24
N LYS A 161 -23.23 -10.07 -3.40
CA LYS A 161 -23.28 -10.86 -4.63
C LYS A 161 -22.64 -12.24 -4.49
N ARG A 162 -21.54 -12.36 -3.73
CA ARG A 162 -20.89 -13.64 -3.44
C ARG A 162 -21.76 -14.56 -2.58
N ARG A 163 -22.46 -14.02 -1.59
CA ARG A 163 -23.38 -14.79 -0.73
C ARG A 163 -24.59 -15.30 -1.53
N VAL A 164 -25.10 -14.49 -2.45
CA VAL A 164 -26.22 -14.86 -3.34
C VAL A 164 -25.79 -15.90 -4.39
N SER A 165 -24.58 -15.80 -4.96
CA SER A 165 -24.08 -16.78 -5.93
C SER A 165 -23.77 -18.14 -5.29
N VAL A 166 -23.22 -18.18 -4.08
CA VAL A 166 -23.05 -19.41 -3.30
C VAL A 166 -24.41 -20.03 -2.95
N GLY A 167 -25.42 -19.22 -2.61
CA GLY A 167 -26.79 -19.68 -2.37
C GLY A 167 -27.49 -20.29 -3.60
N LYS A 168 -27.11 -19.87 -4.82
CA LYS A 168 -27.64 -20.43 -6.07
C LYS A 168 -27.00 -21.78 -6.44
N ALA A 169 -25.74 -22.01 -6.08
CA ALA A 169 -25.06 -23.29 -6.30
C ALA A 169 -25.56 -24.41 -5.38
N ALA A 170 -26.09 -24.07 -4.19
CA ALA A 170 -26.58 -25.04 -3.21
C ALA A 170 -28.03 -25.52 -3.43
N MET A 171 -28.79 -24.94 -4.37
CA MET A 171 -30.22 -25.24 -4.59
C MET A 171 -30.51 -26.34 -5.65
N PHE A 172 -29.48 -26.97 -6.22
CA PHE A 172 -29.63 -28.05 -7.21
C PHE A 172 -28.92 -29.33 -6.76
N TYR A 173 -29.32 -29.91 -5.63
CA TYR A 173 -29.11 -31.34 -5.40
C TYR A 173 -30.19 -31.89 -4.46
N VAL A 174 -31.19 -32.56 -5.04
CA VAL A 174 -32.15 -33.41 -4.31
C VAL A 174 -31.88 -34.84 -4.78
N PRO A 175 -31.41 -35.77 -3.93
CA PRO A 175 -31.23 -37.15 -4.36
C PRO A 175 -32.59 -37.83 -4.54
N LEU A 176 -32.83 -38.32 -5.76
CA LEU A 176 -33.95 -39.18 -6.10
C LEU A 176 -33.69 -40.59 -5.51
N ALA A 177 -34.54 -41.03 -4.59
CA ALA A 177 -34.52 -42.41 -4.11
C ALA A 177 -35.05 -43.34 -5.22
N ALA A 178 -34.32 -44.43 -5.50
CA ALA A 178 -34.81 -45.54 -6.31
C ALA A 178 -34.45 -46.87 -5.62
N ASP A 179 -35.49 -47.66 -5.40
CA ASP A 179 -35.50 -48.95 -4.73
C ASP A 179 -34.88 -50.10 -5.56
N ALA A 180 -34.40 -51.10 -4.80
CA ALA A 180 -34.40 -52.55 -5.03
C ALA A 180 -33.70 -53.17 -6.26
N ALA A 181 -32.72 -54.04 -6.01
CA ALA A 181 -32.83 -55.48 -6.34
C ALA A 181 -31.67 -56.32 -5.77
N VAL A 182 -32.03 -57.52 -5.34
CA VAL A 182 -31.27 -58.63 -4.78
C VAL A 182 -30.44 -59.37 -5.85
N ALA A 183 -29.20 -59.80 -5.54
CA ALA A 183 -28.63 -61.10 -5.96
C ALA A 183 -27.28 -61.43 -5.28
N THR A 184 -27.08 -62.73 -5.12
CA THR A 184 -26.17 -63.51 -4.25
C THR A 184 -24.75 -63.73 -4.81
N THR A 185 -23.75 -63.89 -3.90
CA THR A 185 -22.48 -64.69 -3.98
C THR A 185 -21.53 -64.50 -5.19
N THR A 186 -20.20 -64.41 -5.09
CA THR A 186 -19.24 -65.33 -4.42
C THR A 186 -17.82 -64.69 -4.47
N THR A 187 -17.00 -64.93 -3.42
CA THR A 187 -15.51 -65.14 -3.36
C THR A 187 -14.58 -64.46 -4.39
N THR A 188 -13.40 -63.91 -4.07
CA THR A 188 -12.31 -64.42 -3.20
C THR A 188 -11.17 -63.36 -3.14
N THR A 189 -10.43 -63.32 -2.02
CA THR A 189 -8.95 -63.16 -1.94
C THR A 189 -8.35 -61.81 -2.38
N THR A 190 -7.63 -61.01 -1.58
CA THR A 190 -6.66 -61.32 -0.52
C THR A 190 -6.38 -60.09 0.34
N ALA A 191 -5.92 -60.38 1.56
CA ALA A 191 -5.54 -59.49 2.66
C ALA A 191 -4.38 -58.52 2.36
N ALA A 192 -4.39 -57.41 3.11
CA ALA A 192 -3.38 -57.03 4.11
C ALA A 192 -3.18 -55.51 4.09
N THR A 193 -3.88 -54.76 4.95
CA THR A 193 -3.50 -54.39 6.32
C THR A 193 -3.08 -52.92 6.34
N ALA A 194 -4.04 -52.12 6.79
CA ALA A 194 -3.83 -50.81 7.37
C ALA A 194 -3.05 -50.93 8.68
N VAL A 195 -2.07 -50.05 8.89
CA VAL A 195 -1.66 -49.49 10.18
C VAL A 195 -1.13 -48.11 9.82
N GLY A 196 -1.55 -46.99 10.37
CA GLY A 196 -2.33 -46.71 11.55
C GLY A 196 -1.89 -45.34 12.06
N ASN A 197 -2.86 -44.61 12.60
CA ASN A 197 -2.70 -43.47 13.52
C ASN A 197 -2.48 -42.08 12.93
N ASN A 198 -3.63 -41.41 12.73
CA ASN A 198 -4.02 -40.23 13.52
C ASN A 198 -3.12 -39.96 14.73
N ASN A 199 -2.68 -38.71 14.88
CA ASN A 199 -3.16 -37.91 16.01
C ASN A 199 -2.82 -36.44 15.82
N ASN A 200 -3.90 -35.64 15.82
CA ASN A 200 -3.90 -34.27 16.29
C ASN A 200 -3.14 -34.17 17.62
N ASN A 201 -2.31 -33.15 17.77
CA ASN A 201 -2.41 -32.33 18.98
C ASN A 201 -1.82 -30.94 18.80
N ASN A 202 -2.67 -29.98 19.16
CA ASN A 202 -2.34 -28.61 19.47
C ASN A 202 -1.19 -28.54 20.49
N ASN A 203 -0.30 -27.55 20.34
CA ASN A 203 -0.22 -26.44 21.29
C ASN A 203 0.98 -25.53 21.03
N ASN A 204 0.68 -24.23 20.99
CA ASN A 204 1.45 -23.11 21.55
C ASN A 204 2.91 -23.37 21.96
N LYS A 205 3.84 -22.75 21.24
CA LYS A 205 5.09 -22.22 21.81
C LYS A 205 5.46 -20.87 21.18
N ARG A 206 5.04 -19.83 21.88
CA ARG A 206 5.82 -18.63 22.25
C ARG A 206 7.26 -18.68 21.68
N ARG A 207 7.52 -17.89 20.63
CA ARG A 207 8.89 -17.54 20.22
C ARG A 207 9.19 -16.13 20.67
N GLU A 208 10.11 -16.05 21.62
CA GLU A 208 10.82 -14.86 22.04
C GLU A 208 11.32 -14.08 20.82
N ARG A 209 10.84 -12.84 20.67
CA ARG A 209 11.56 -11.85 19.86
C ARG A 209 12.64 -11.28 20.75
N LYS A 210 13.89 -11.59 20.39
CA LYS A 210 15.09 -10.96 20.92
C LYS A 210 14.93 -9.45 20.79
N SER A 211 14.97 -8.77 21.92
CA SER A 211 15.04 -7.32 22.02
C SER A 211 16.33 -6.85 21.35
N ALA A 212 16.21 -6.26 20.16
CA ALA A 212 17.22 -5.34 19.67
C ALA A 212 16.94 -4.00 20.38
N SER A 213 17.81 -3.66 21.33
CA SER A 213 17.75 -2.39 22.03
C SER A 213 18.23 -1.28 21.09
N SER A 214 17.31 -0.64 20.36
CA SER A 214 17.60 0.66 19.73
C SER A 214 17.33 1.74 20.77
N VAL A 215 18.40 2.41 21.22
CA VAL A 215 18.32 3.54 22.14
C VAL A 215 17.71 4.72 21.37
N PHE A 216 16.41 4.96 21.55
CA PHE A 216 15.74 6.19 21.14
C PHE A 216 15.86 7.20 22.28
N ALA A 217 16.63 8.25 22.08
CA ALA A 217 16.60 9.43 22.93
C ALA A 217 15.96 10.57 22.12
N PRO A 218 14.82 11.14 22.54
CA PRO A 218 14.32 12.38 21.97
C PRO A 218 15.21 13.54 22.47
N ALA A 219 15.70 14.37 21.55
CA ALA A 219 16.26 15.66 21.92
C ALA A 219 15.11 16.60 22.34
N MET A 220 15.26 17.27 23.49
CA MET A 220 14.35 18.30 24.00
C MET A 220 14.78 19.68 23.54
#